data_AF-A0A2A3EJ33-F1
#
_entry.id   AF-A0A2A3EJ33-F1
#
_cell.length_a   1.000
_cell.length_b   1.000
_cell.length_c   1.000
_cell.angle_alpha   90.00
_cell.angle_beta   90.00
_cell.angle_gamma   90.00
#
_symmetry.space_group_name_H-M   'P 1'
#
loop_
_entity.id
_entity.type
_entity.pdbx_description
1 polymer ?
#
loop_
_entity_poly.entity_id
_entity_poly.type
_entity_poly.pdbx_seq_one_letter_code
_entity_poly.pdbx_strand_id
1 'polypeptide(L)'
;MSFHQFNAFTGRLKQSTQLQALYPLSPKPLEKIETPKMMFDSIKTKIASTSSSLSRHQSTIPPKMKKLQQEWQVDLSKPSFLLRGTSDLIIYRVTVATTLLGFVMIYKINHLDQ
;
A
#
# COMPACT_ATOMS: atom_id res chain seq x y z
N MET A 1 -11.04 1.39 16.44
CA MET A 1 -10.50 2.76 16.52
C MET A 1 -10.72 3.26 17.94
N SER A 2 -9.67 3.65 18.67
CA SER A 2 -9.79 4.22 20.02
C SER A 2 -9.70 5.75 19.93
N PHE A 3 -10.68 6.44 20.50
CA PHE A 3 -10.68 7.90 20.58
C PHE A 3 -10.04 8.33 21.91
N HIS A 4 -9.07 9.24 21.85
CA HIS A 4 -8.36 9.77 23.02
C HIS A 4 -8.62 11.27 23.13
N GLN A 5 -8.90 11.73 24.33
CA GLN A 5 -9.11 13.14 24.66
C GLN A 5 -7.95 13.63 25.52
N PHE A 6 -7.40 14.79 25.16
CA PHE A 6 -6.35 15.42 25.92
C PHE A 6 -6.91 16.09 27.19
N ASN A 7 -6.36 15.74 28.36
CA ASN A 7 -6.72 16.41 29.61
C ASN A 7 -5.68 17.50 29.90
N ALA A 8 -6.12 18.77 29.81
CA ALA A 8 -5.25 19.93 30.03
C ALA A 8 -4.74 20.05 31.48
N PHE A 9 -5.44 19.47 32.46
CA PHE A 9 -5.04 19.54 33.87
C PHE A 9 -3.95 18.52 34.21
N THR A 10 -4.05 17.29 33.68
CA THR A 10 -3.07 16.23 33.96
C THR A 10 -2.00 16.10 32.88
N GLY A 11 -2.13 16.81 31.75
CA GLY A 11 -1.21 16.76 30.62
C GLY A 11 -1.14 15.41 29.91
N ARG A 12 -2.06 14.49 30.22
CA ARG A 12 -2.08 13.12 29.68
C ARG A 12 -3.29 12.88 28.79
N LEU A 13 -3.10 12.09 27.75
CA LEU A 13 -4.17 11.60 26.88
C LEU A 13 -4.97 10.52 27.62
N LYS A 14 -6.24 10.80 27.92
CA LYS A 14 -7.17 9.84 28.49
C LYS A 14 -7.99 9.21 27.36
N GLN A 15 -8.25 7.91 27.43
CA GLN A 15 -9.20 7.28 26.52
C GLN A 15 -10.58 7.94 26.71
N SER A 16 -11.11 8.51 25.64
CA SER A 16 -12.42 9.16 25.66
C SER A 16 -13.48 8.08 25.80
N THR A 17 -14.24 8.13 26.88
CA THR A 17 -15.40 7.24 27.11
C THR A 17 -16.67 7.80 26.48
N GLN A 18 -16.55 8.83 25.62
CA GLN A 18 -17.68 9.36 24.87
C GLN A 18 -18.09 8.34 23.79
N LEU A 19 -18.77 7.28 24.22
CA LEU A 19 -19.49 6.32 23.40
C LEU A 19 -20.78 6.96 22.85
N GLN A 20 -20.73 8.23 22.46
CA GLN A 20 -21.81 8.76 21.64
C GLN A 20 -21.66 8.13 20.27
N ALA A 21 -22.65 7.29 19.91
CA ALA A 21 -22.84 6.87 18.54
C ALA A 21 -22.74 8.11 17.66
N LEU A 22 -21.87 8.04 16.66
CA LEU A 22 -21.60 9.10 15.69
C LEU A 22 -22.85 9.31 14.83
N TYR A 23 -23.91 9.90 15.39
CA TYR A 23 -24.88 10.62 14.60
C TYR A 23 -24.10 11.70 13.84
N PRO A 24 -24.46 12.02 12.60
CA PRO A 24 -23.81 13.11 11.90
C PRO A 24 -24.11 14.40 12.67
N LEU A 25 -23.19 14.76 13.57
CA LEU A 25 -23.02 16.12 14.02
C LEU A 25 -22.88 16.92 12.73
N SER A 26 -23.83 17.81 12.50
CA SER A 26 -23.77 18.75 11.39
C SER A 26 -22.34 19.28 11.32
N PRO A 27 -21.71 19.29 10.13
CA PRO A 27 -20.32 19.69 10.02
C PRO A 27 -20.22 21.09 10.61
N LYS A 28 -19.62 21.16 11.81
CA LYS A 28 -19.36 22.43 12.46
C LYS A 28 -18.45 23.15 11.47
N PRO A 29 -18.84 24.33 10.96
CA PRO A 29 -18.06 25.01 9.94
C PRO A 29 -16.65 25.11 10.45
N LEU A 30 -15.72 24.54 9.68
CA LEU A 30 -14.31 24.47 9.99
C LEU A 30 -13.91 25.88 10.44
N GLU A 31 -13.54 26.05 11.71
CA GLU A 31 -12.96 27.32 12.13
C GLU A 31 -11.85 27.61 11.12
N LYS A 32 -11.86 28.81 10.55
CA LYS A 32 -10.84 29.29 9.63
C LYS A 32 -9.55 29.52 10.44
N ILE A 33 -9.05 28.45 11.03
CA ILE A 33 -7.69 28.34 11.51
C ILE A 33 -6.89 28.40 10.23
N GLU A 34 -6.17 29.51 10.07
CA GLU A 34 -5.20 29.72 9.00
C GLU A 34 -4.56 28.38 8.65
N THR A 35 -4.63 28.02 7.37
CA THR A 35 -4.05 26.76 6.86
C THR A 35 -2.72 26.56 7.55
N PRO A 36 -2.53 25.49 8.36
CA PRO A 36 -1.32 25.35 9.14
C PRO A 36 -0.16 25.45 8.16
N LYS A 37 0.65 26.50 8.32
CA LYS A 37 1.77 26.76 7.43
C LYS A 37 2.66 25.55 7.53
N MET A 38 2.61 24.69 6.52
CA MET A 38 3.36 23.45 6.48
C MET A 38 4.82 23.85 6.57
N MET A 39 5.41 23.62 7.74
CA MET A 39 6.78 24.02 8.00
C MET A 39 7.65 22.96 7.34
N PHE A 40 7.97 23.19 6.07
CA PHE A 40 8.91 22.35 5.33
C PHE A 40 10.25 22.35 6.06
N ASP A 41 10.88 21.19 6.14
CA ASP A 41 12.15 20.97 6.83
C ASP A 41 13.17 22.03 6.40
N SER A 42 13.41 22.99 7.28
CA SER A 42 14.41 24.03 7.07
C SER A 42 15.63 23.69 7.92
N ILE A 43 16.81 24.21 7.55
CA ILE A 43 18.07 23.94 8.27
C ILE A 43 18.00 24.29 9.77
N LYS A 44 17.01 25.10 10.19
CA LYS A 44 16.80 25.51 11.59
C LYS A 44 15.85 24.61 12.39
N THR A 45 15.14 23.68 11.78
CA THR A 45 14.23 22.77 12.50
C THR A 45 14.98 21.53 12.96
N LYS A 46 15.22 21.40 14.27
CA LYS A 46 15.75 20.16 14.85
C LYS A 46 14.70 19.07 14.71
N ILE A 47 15.11 17.91 14.18
CA ILE A 47 14.27 16.71 14.10
C ILE A 47 13.75 16.43 15.50
N ALA A 48 12.43 16.41 15.67
CA ALA A 48 11.82 16.03 16.94
C ALA A 48 12.29 14.60 17.27
N SER A 49 13.14 14.48 18.28
CA SER A 49 13.54 13.18 18.83
C SER A 49 12.30 12.59 19.50
N THR A 50 11.49 11.90 18.72
CA THR A 50 10.54 10.95 19.28
C THR A 50 11.40 9.91 19.99
N SER A 51 11.31 9.86 21.31
CA SER A 51 11.86 8.72 22.06
C SER A 51 11.28 7.49 21.38
N SER A 52 12.16 6.68 20.78
CA SER A 52 11.75 5.55 19.97
C SER A 52 11.19 4.47 20.89
N SER A 53 9.98 4.69 21.41
CA SER A 53 9.03 3.65 21.78
C SER A 53 8.43 3.00 20.52
N LEU A 54 9.20 2.99 19.43
CA LEU A 54 9.12 1.91 18.47
C LEU A 54 9.65 0.69 19.21
N SER A 55 8.77 0.05 19.98
CA SER A 55 8.66 -1.40 19.87
C SER A 55 8.54 -1.65 18.38
N ARG A 56 9.72 -1.84 17.76
CA ARG A 56 9.86 -2.34 16.41
C ARG A 56 9.11 -3.66 16.50
N HIS A 57 7.82 -3.64 16.14
CA HIS A 57 7.14 -4.83 15.71
C HIS A 57 7.89 -5.22 14.43
N GLN A 58 9.04 -5.87 14.64
CA GLN A 58 9.73 -6.63 13.65
C GLN A 58 8.72 -7.73 13.37
N SER A 59 7.86 -7.49 12.38
CA SER A 59 7.00 -8.54 11.87
C SER A 59 7.95 -9.64 11.44
N THR A 60 7.94 -10.75 12.19
CA THR A 60 8.79 -11.89 11.89
C THR A 60 8.27 -12.47 10.57
N ILE A 61 8.84 -12.00 9.47
CA ILE A 61 8.54 -12.54 8.14
C ILE A 61 9.03 -13.98 8.17
N PRO A 62 8.18 -14.96 7.84
CA PRO A 62 8.61 -16.35 7.79
C PRO A 62 9.76 -16.48 6.78
N PRO A 63 10.76 -17.33 7.04
CA PRO A 63 11.99 -17.37 6.25
C PRO A 63 11.73 -17.68 4.76
N LYS A 64 10.63 -18.40 4.45
CA LYS A 64 10.19 -18.65 3.07
C LYS A 64 9.80 -17.36 2.33
N MET A 65 9.04 -16.48 2.97
CA MET A 65 8.63 -15.21 2.36
C MET A 65 9.83 -14.26 2.18
N LYS A 66 10.78 -14.27 3.12
CA LYS A 66 12.01 -13.47 2.98
C LYS A 66 12.83 -13.88 1.75
N LYS A 67 12.93 -15.19 1.48
CA LYS A 67 13.60 -15.71 0.27
C LYS A 67 12.90 -15.23 -1.01
N LEU A 68 11.57 -15.33 -1.06
CA LEU A 68 10.80 -14.85 -2.20
C LEU A 68 10.94 -13.34 -2.40
N GLN A 69 10.90 -12.55 -1.33
CA GLN A 69 11.11 -11.10 -1.43
C GLN A 69 12.48 -10.76 -2.02
N GLN A 70 13.53 -11.47 -1.59
CA GLN A 70 14.87 -11.27 -2.15
C GLN A 70 14.91 -11.66 -3.63
N GLU A 71 14.40 -12.84 -3.98
CA GLU A 71 14.35 -13.34 -5.36
C GLU A 71 13.62 -12.37 -6.29
N TRP A 72 12.51 -11.78 -5.83
CA TRP A 72 11.68 -10.87 -6.63
C TRP A 72 12.18 -9.42 -6.67
N GLN A 73 13.15 -9.05 -5.83
CA GLN A 73 13.73 -7.71 -5.76
C GLN A 73 15.17 -7.63 -6.30
N VAL A 74 15.74 -8.74 -6.78
CA VAL A 74 17.14 -8.78 -7.27
C VAL A 74 17.35 -7.92 -8.50
N ASP A 75 16.41 -7.91 -9.45
CA ASP A 75 16.59 -7.29 -10.75
C ASP A 75 15.35 -6.50 -11.16
N LEU A 76 15.40 -5.17 -10.98
CA LEU A 76 14.34 -4.26 -11.39
C LEU A 76 14.35 -3.96 -12.90
N SER A 77 15.38 -4.40 -13.63
CA SER A 77 15.46 -4.16 -15.08
C SER A 77 14.57 -5.11 -15.88
N LYS A 78 14.24 -6.27 -15.30
CA LYS A 78 13.39 -7.29 -15.93
C LYS A 78 11.93 -7.08 -15.57
N PRO A 79 11.00 -7.35 -16.51
CA PRO A 79 9.58 -7.30 -16.20
C PRO A 79 9.19 -8.40 -15.23
N SER A 80 8.25 -8.11 -14.33
CA SER A 80 7.87 -9.00 -13.22
C SER A 80 7.40 -10.40 -13.65
N PHE A 81 6.88 -10.55 -14.88
CA PHE A 81 6.38 -11.83 -15.40
C PHE A 81 7.46 -12.72 -16.04
N LEU A 82 8.72 -12.27 -16.09
CA LEU A 82 9.87 -13.08 -16.56
C LEU A 82 10.93 -13.25 -15.46
N LEU A 83 10.59 -12.86 -14.25
CA LEU A 83 11.57 -12.59 -13.20
C LEU A 83 12.15 -13.89 -12.62
N ARG A 84 11.40 -15.00 -12.70
CA ARG A 84 11.84 -16.34 -12.31
C ARG A 84 12.66 -17.07 -13.39
N GLY A 85 12.79 -16.48 -14.58
CA GLY A 85 13.66 -16.96 -15.67
C GLY A 85 12.95 -17.86 -16.69
N THR A 86 13.55 -19.02 -17.00
CA THR A 86 13.16 -19.87 -18.13
C THR A 86 11.79 -20.52 -17.97
N SER A 87 11.36 -20.82 -16.73
CA SER A 87 10.03 -21.37 -16.48
C SER A 87 8.93 -20.41 -16.93
N ASP A 88 9.08 -19.14 -16.57
CA ASP A 88 8.09 -18.10 -16.87
C ASP A 88 8.07 -17.81 -18.37
N LEU A 89 9.23 -17.87 -19.03
CA LEU A 89 9.34 -17.72 -20.48
C LEU A 89 8.59 -18.84 -21.23
N ILE A 90 8.68 -20.09 -20.78
CA ILE A 90 7.97 -21.22 -21.40
C ILE A 90 6.46 -21.01 -21.26
N ILE A 91 5.99 -20.71 -20.05
CA ILE A 91 4.56 -20.47 -19.77
C ILE A 91 4.06 -19.32 -20.65
N TYR A 92 4.78 -18.20 -20.68
CA TYR A 92 4.44 -17.05 -21.52
C TYR A 92 4.32 -17.42 -23.01
N ARG A 93 5.29 -18.16 -23.56
CA ARG A 93 5.26 -18.59 -24.97
C ARG A 93 4.09 -19.51 -25.27
N VAL A 94 3.77 -20.44 -24.38
CA VAL A 94 2.62 -21.35 -24.54
C VAL A 94 1.31 -20.58 -24.52
N THR A 95 1.16 -19.62 -23.60
CA THR A 95 -0.03 -18.76 -23.56
C THR A 95 -0.19 -17.97 -24.85
N VAL A 96 0.86 -17.29 -25.32
CA VAL A 96 0.82 -16.51 -26.56
C VAL A 96 0.48 -17.39 -27.77
N ALA A 97 1.12 -18.56 -27.89
CA ALA A 97 0.86 -19.48 -28.99
C ALA A 97 -0.60 -19.97 -29.01
N THR A 98 -1.13 -20.33 -27.84
CA THR A 98 -2.50 -20.83 -27.72
C THR A 98 -3.53 -19.73 -28.01
N THR A 99 -3.28 -18.51 -27.54
CA THR A 99 -4.14 -17.36 -27.84
C THR A 99 -4.15 -17.00 -29.32
N LEU A 100 -2.99 -17.03 -29.99
CA LEU A 100 -2.91 -16.78 -31.44
C LEU A 100 -3.60 -17.87 -32.24
N LEU A 101 -3.42 -19.14 -31.88
CA LEU A 101 -4.11 -20.26 -32.53
C LEU A 101 -5.64 -20.13 -32.38
N GLY A 102 -6.12 -19.85 -31.17
CA GLY A 102 -7.55 -19.62 -30.92
C GLY A 102 -8.10 -18.46 -31.74
N PHE A 103 -7.36 -17.35 -31.82
CA PHE A 103 -7.74 -16.19 -32.62
C PHE A 103 -7.83 -16.52 -34.12
N VAL A 104 -6.84 -17.23 -34.67
CA VAL A 104 -6.83 -17.64 -36.08
C VAL A 104 -7.98 -18.59 -36.39
N MET A 105 -8.29 -19.53 -35.51
CA MET A 105 -9.42 -20.45 -35.67
C MET A 105 -10.75 -19.70 -35.72
N ILE A 106 -10.97 -18.77 -34.79
CA ILE A 106 -12.19 -17.93 -34.78
C ILE A 106 -12.28 -17.08 -36.04
N TYR A 107 -11.17 -16.45 -36.45
CA TYR A 107 -11.12 -15.65 -37.67
C TYR A 107 -11.46 -16.47 -38.92
N LYS A 108 -10.98 -17.71 -39.01
CA LYS A 108 -11.29 -18.62 -40.13
C LYS A 108 -12.75 -19.04 -40.17
N ILE A 109 -13.35 -19.35 -39.02
CA ILE A 109 -14.79 -19.68 -38.93
C ILE A 109 -15.62 -18.49 -39.40
N ASN A 110 -15.36 -17.30 -38.87
CA ASN A 110 -16.12 -16.09 -39.23
C ASN A 110 -15.97 -15.69 -40.71
N HIS A 111 -14.84 -16.01 -41.36
CA HIS A 111 -14.66 -15.77 -42.80
C HIS A 111 -15.36 -16.84 -43.65
N LEU A 112 -15.46 -18.09 -43.18
CA LEU A 112 -16.16 -19.14 -43.91
C LEU A 112 -17.70 -18.99 -43.87
N ASP A 113 -18.22 -18.29 -42.86
CA ASP A 113 -19.64 -17.99 -42.70
C ASP A 113 -20.12 -16.77 -43.52
N GLN A 114 -19.22 -16.05 -44.23
CA GLN A 114 -19.53 -14.95 -45.16
C GLN A 114 -19.48 -15.43 -46.62
#